data_AF-A3DB28-F1
#
_entry.id   AF-A3DB28-F1
#
_cell.length_a   1.000
_cell.length_b   1.000
_cell.length_c   1.000
_cell.angle_alpha   90.00
_cell.angle_beta   90.00
_cell.angle_gamma   90.00
#
_symmetry.space_group_name_H-M   'P 1'
#
loop_
_entity.id
_entity.type
_entity.pdbx_description
1 polymer ?
#
loop_
_entity_poly.entity_id
_entity_poly.type
_entity_poly.pdbx_seq_one_letter_code
_entity_poly.pdbx_strand_id
1 'polypeptide(L)'
;MSNTDKRIKRAKNKAKQARLKKQKTQERSNQEQVVCVPPDVAEMFQTLPSVSSEYEAVPYLKKHVLSGAVLPHDVEMSVAILYVMYGNWRVLDSDAMYLSDLLMVAEQITEHPKFIEQFYQENGLLAQA
;
A
#
# COMPACT_ATOMS: atom_id res chain seq x y z
N MET A 1 17.55 -45.67 18.17
CA MET A 1 17.08 -45.00 16.93
C MET A 1 17.63 -45.73 15.73
N SER A 2 16.74 -46.23 14.87
CA SER A 2 17.10 -46.90 13.63
C SER A 2 17.71 -45.92 12.62
N ASN A 3 18.55 -46.43 11.70
CA ASN A 3 19.09 -45.62 10.59
C ASN A 3 17.97 -45.02 9.71
N THR A 4 16.80 -45.68 9.66
CA THR A 4 15.60 -45.18 8.98
C THR A 4 15.05 -43.93 9.69
N ASP A 5 14.99 -43.93 11.02
CA ASP A 5 14.53 -42.77 11.81
C ASP A 5 15.42 -41.55 11.61
N LYS A 6 16.74 -41.76 11.55
CA LYS A 6 17.72 -40.70 11.27
C LYS A 6 17.51 -40.10 9.89
N ARG A 7 17.24 -40.93 8.87
CA ARG A 7 16.98 -40.48 7.49
C ARG A 7 15.69 -39.68 7.39
N ILE A 8 14.61 -40.13 8.04
CA ILE A 8 13.33 -39.41 8.10
C ILE A 8 13.50 -38.05 8.79
N LYS A 9 14.21 -38.00 9.92
CA LYS A 9 14.47 -36.74 10.65
C LYS A 9 15.27 -35.74 9.80
N ARG A 10 16.29 -36.21 9.08
CA ARG A 10 17.08 -35.37 8.15
C ARG A 10 16.23 -34.82 7.01
N ALA A 11 15.37 -35.64 6.41
CA ALA A 11 14.47 -35.20 5.35
C ALA A 11 13.49 -34.12 5.85
N LYS A 12 12.87 -34.32 7.01
CA LYS A 12 11.97 -33.34 7.64
C LYS A 12 12.69 -32.02 7.94
N ASN A 13 13.91 -32.08 8.49
CA ASN A 13 14.70 -30.88 8.77
C ASN A 13 15.11 -30.14 7.50
N LYS A 14 15.50 -30.86 6.45
CA LYS A 14 15.84 -30.27 5.14
C LYS A 14 14.62 -29.58 4.52
N ALA A 15 13.44 -30.20 4.56
CA ALA A 15 12.19 -29.60 4.09
C ALA A 15 11.83 -28.33 4.88
N LYS A 16 11.95 -28.37 6.22
CA LYS A 16 11.70 -27.19 7.08
C LYS A 16 12.67 -26.05 6.74
N GLN A 17 13.96 -26.32 6.59
CA GLN A 17 14.95 -25.30 6.21
C GLN A 17 14.70 -24.74 4.82
N ALA A 18 14.32 -25.57 3.84
CA ALA A 18 13.98 -25.10 2.50
C ALA A 18 12.76 -24.17 2.50
N ARG A 19 11.72 -24.50 3.30
CA ARG A 19 10.55 -23.64 3.49
C ARG A 19 10.92 -22.29 4.10
N LEU A 20 11.71 -22.28 5.18
CA LEU A 20 12.18 -21.05 5.82
C LEU A 20 13.06 -20.21 4.89
N LYS A 21 13.91 -20.85 4.07
CA LYS A 21 14.74 -20.15 3.08
C LYS A 21 13.88 -19.48 2.01
N LYS A 22 12.85 -20.17 1.49
CA LYS A 22 11.90 -19.59 0.53
C LYS A 22 11.17 -18.38 1.10
N GLN A 23 10.69 -18.48 2.34
CA GLN A 23 10.02 -17.37 3.02
C GLN A 23 10.94 -16.14 3.14
N LYS A 24 12.18 -16.32 3.61
CA LYS A 24 13.16 -15.23 3.70
C LYS A 24 13.51 -14.60 2.37
N THR A 25 13.55 -15.38 1.28
CA THR A 25 13.79 -14.85 -0.06
C THR A 25 12.63 -13.97 -0.53
N GLN A 26 11.38 -14.35 -0.22
CA GLN A 26 10.19 -13.57 -0.56
C GLN A 26 10.09 -12.28 0.26
N GLU A 27 10.43 -12.33 1.55
CA GLU A 27 10.48 -11.13 2.39
C GLU A 27 11.55 -10.14 1.89
N ARG A 28 12.71 -10.63 1.44
CA ARG A 28 13.76 -9.78 0.83
C ARG A 28 13.35 -9.20 -0.53
N SER A 29 12.68 -9.97 -1.39
CA SER A 29 12.26 -9.44 -2.70
C SER A 29 11.28 -8.28 -2.55
N ASN A 30 10.43 -8.30 -1.52
CA ASN A 30 9.50 -7.21 -1.24
C ASN A 30 10.22 -5.95 -0.70
N GLN A 31 11.35 -6.10 -0.01
CA GLN A 31 12.19 -4.97 0.44
C GLN A 31 12.94 -4.31 -0.73
N GLU A 32 13.21 -5.05 -1.80
CA GLU A 32 13.94 -4.54 -2.96
C GLU A 32 13.02 -4.01 -4.08
N GLN A 33 11.71 -4.28 -3.99
CA GLN A 33 10.76 -3.85 -5.03
C GLN A 33 10.44 -2.36 -4.88
N VAL A 34 10.78 -1.59 -5.91
CA VAL A 34 10.44 -0.17 -6.04
C VAL A 34 9.17 -0.04 -6.87
N VAL A 35 8.22 0.76 -6.39
CA VAL A 35 7.02 1.17 -7.11
C VAL A 35 7.23 2.59 -7.59
N CYS A 36 6.91 2.83 -8.86
CA CYS A 36 6.89 4.18 -9.43
C CYS A 36 5.45 4.68 -9.54
N VAL A 37 5.25 5.98 -9.31
CA VAL A 37 4.01 6.70 -9.57
C VAL A 37 3.76 6.66 -11.08
N PRO A 38 2.64 6.08 -11.54
CA PRO A 38 2.28 6.11 -12.95
C PRO A 38 2.04 7.56 -13.44
N PRO A 39 2.33 7.90 -14.71
CA PRO A 39 2.17 9.27 -15.22
C PRO A 39 0.75 9.83 -15.11
N ASP A 40 -0.26 9.00 -15.33
CA ASP A 40 -1.68 9.31 -15.18
C ASP A 40 -2.04 9.67 -13.72
N VAL A 41 -1.43 8.97 -12.76
CA VAL A 41 -1.59 9.26 -11.33
C VAL A 41 -0.86 10.55 -10.95
N ALA A 42 0.33 10.80 -11.53
CA ALA A 42 1.07 12.04 -11.31
C ALA A 42 0.32 13.28 -11.86
N GLU A 43 -0.33 13.17 -13.02
CA GLU A 43 -1.21 14.23 -13.55
C GLU A 43 -2.38 14.51 -12.61
N MET A 44 -3.02 13.46 -12.07
CA MET A 44 -4.07 13.62 -11.07
C MET A 44 -3.54 14.33 -9.81
N PHE A 45 -2.34 14.00 -9.33
CA PHE A 45 -1.76 14.63 -8.14
C PHE A 45 -1.59 16.15 -8.27
N GLN A 46 -1.35 16.65 -9.47
CA GLN A 46 -1.29 18.10 -9.73
C GLN A 46 -2.64 18.80 -9.53
N THR A 47 -3.76 18.07 -9.69
CA THR A 47 -5.11 18.61 -9.53
C THR A 47 -5.64 18.55 -8.10
N LEU A 48 -4.94 17.85 -7.20
CA LEU A 48 -5.36 17.71 -5.81
C LEU A 48 -5.14 19.02 -5.05
N PRO A 49 -6.01 19.35 -4.08
CA PRO A 49 -5.87 20.55 -3.29
C PRO A 49 -4.50 20.57 -2.61
N SER A 50 -3.93 21.77 -2.49
CA SER A 50 -2.72 21.94 -1.71
C SER A 50 -3.05 21.58 -0.25
N VAL A 51 -2.67 20.38 0.23
CA VAL A 51 -2.80 19.95 1.64
C VAL A 51 -2.39 21.08 2.58
N SER A 52 -3.40 21.82 3.02
CA SER A 52 -3.32 22.86 4.04
C SER A 52 -3.67 22.27 5.40
N SER A 53 -4.42 21.16 5.37
CA SER A 53 -4.82 20.33 6.50
C SER A 53 -4.47 18.86 6.25
N GLU A 54 -4.27 18.11 7.33
CA GLU A 54 -4.05 16.66 7.30
C GLU A 54 -5.24 15.94 6.62
N TYR A 55 -4.95 15.01 5.72
CA TYR A 55 -5.92 14.10 5.07
C TYR A 55 -6.98 14.76 4.17
N GLU A 56 -6.87 16.05 3.86
CA GLU A 56 -7.82 16.79 2.99
C GLU A 56 -7.90 16.23 1.55
N ALA A 57 -6.85 15.55 1.09
CA ALA A 57 -6.82 14.91 -0.24
C ALA A 57 -7.57 13.55 -0.27
N VAL A 58 -7.85 12.94 0.89
CA VAL A 58 -8.44 11.59 0.99
C VAL A 58 -9.78 11.46 0.27
N PRO A 59 -10.74 12.41 0.40
CA PRO A 59 -12.03 12.28 -0.27
C PRO A 59 -11.92 12.33 -1.81
N TYR A 60 -10.95 13.08 -2.34
CA TYR A 60 -10.67 13.17 -3.78
C TYR A 60 -10.05 11.88 -4.31
N LEU A 61 -9.08 11.33 -3.58
CA LEU A 61 -8.46 10.05 -3.90
C LEU A 61 -9.46 8.90 -3.86
N LYS A 62 -10.36 8.90 -2.87
CA LYS A 62 -11.48 7.95 -2.79
C LYS A 62 -12.37 8.03 -4.02
N LYS A 63 -12.75 9.22 -4.46
CA LYS A 63 -13.56 9.39 -5.68
C LYS A 63 -12.84 8.81 -6.91
N HIS A 64 -11.54 9.03 -7.02
CA HIS A 64 -10.75 8.47 -8.12
C HIS A 64 -10.76 6.94 -8.11
N VAL A 65 -10.47 6.32 -6.97
CA VAL A 65 -10.49 4.85 -6.83
C VAL A 65 -11.86 4.26 -7.17
N LEU A 66 -12.94 4.92 -6.72
CA LEU A 66 -14.32 4.49 -7.01
C LEU A 66 -14.73 4.72 -8.48
N SER A 67 -14.09 5.67 -9.17
CA SER A 67 -14.35 5.94 -10.60
C SER A 67 -13.60 5.02 -11.56
N GLY A 68 -12.68 4.20 -11.05
CA GLY A 68 -11.93 3.23 -11.85
C GLY A 68 -12.83 2.16 -12.45
N ALA A 69 -12.43 1.63 -13.62
CA ALA A 69 -13.18 0.58 -14.32
C ALA A 69 -13.24 -0.74 -13.52
N VAL A 70 -12.28 -0.96 -12.62
CA VAL A 70 -12.20 -2.12 -11.72
C VAL A 70 -12.10 -1.60 -10.30
N LEU A 71 -13.13 -1.89 -9.49
CA LEU A 71 -13.10 -1.57 -8.08
C LEU A 71 -12.11 -2.49 -7.36
N PRO A 72 -11.17 -1.96 -6.57
CA PRO A 72 -10.27 -2.78 -5.79
C PRO A 72 -11.05 -3.53 -4.69
N HIS A 73 -10.51 -4.68 -4.28
CA HIS A 73 -11.08 -5.46 -3.19
C HIS A 73 -11.09 -4.69 -1.85
N ASP A 74 -10.08 -3.84 -1.65
CA ASP A 74 -9.94 -2.98 -0.50
C ASP A 74 -9.77 -1.52 -0.96
N VAL A 75 -10.87 -0.77 -0.93
CA VAL A 75 -10.91 0.64 -1.33
C VAL A 75 -10.14 1.50 -0.33
N GLU A 76 -10.21 1.19 0.95
CA GLU A 76 -9.57 1.96 2.02
C GLU A 76 -8.05 1.89 1.90
N MET A 77 -7.51 0.68 1.79
CA MET A 77 -6.08 0.47 1.58
C MET A 77 -5.60 1.07 0.26
N SER A 78 -6.40 0.99 -0.81
CA SER A 78 -6.05 1.61 -2.10
C SER A 78 -5.94 3.14 -2.00
N VAL A 79 -6.85 3.77 -1.25
CA VAL A 79 -6.80 5.22 -1.00
C VAL A 79 -5.63 5.60 -0.11
N ALA A 80 -5.33 4.80 0.93
CA ALA A 80 -4.17 5.02 1.79
C ALA A 80 -2.86 4.94 0.99
N ILE A 81 -2.71 3.94 0.12
CA ILE A 81 -1.56 3.80 -0.79
C ILE A 81 -1.40 5.06 -1.67
N LEU A 82 -2.47 5.51 -2.33
CA LEU A 82 -2.42 6.71 -3.16
C LEU A 82 -2.09 7.97 -2.36
N TYR A 83 -2.58 8.07 -1.13
CA TYR A 83 -2.28 9.21 -0.25
C TYR A 83 -0.81 9.24 0.16
N VAL A 84 -0.21 8.08 0.48
CA VAL A 84 1.23 7.97 0.76
C VAL A 84 2.06 8.32 -0.47
N MET A 85 1.68 7.81 -1.65
CA MET A 85 2.34 8.15 -2.91
C MET A 85 2.25 9.64 -3.21
N TYR A 86 1.10 10.27 -2.98
CA TYR A 86 0.92 11.71 -3.15
C TYR A 86 1.83 12.52 -2.21
N GLY A 87 1.91 12.12 -0.94
CA GLY A 87 2.80 12.75 0.03
C GLY A 87 4.27 12.63 -0.38
N ASN A 88 4.71 11.45 -0.81
CA ASN A 88 6.06 11.22 -1.28
C ASN A 88 6.42 12.05 -2.52
N TRP A 89 5.53 12.00 -3.51
CA TRP A 89 5.65 12.75 -4.76
C TRP A 89 5.81 14.23 -4.48
N ARG A 90 4.99 14.78 -3.59
CA ARG A 90 4.97 16.21 -3.31
C ARG A 90 6.10 16.70 -2.40
N VAL A 91 6.48 15.93 -1.39
CA VAL A 91 7.47 16.35 -0.37
C VAL A 91 8.89 16.05 -0.82
N LEU A 92 9.11 14.90 -1.45
CA LEU A 92 10.45 14.43 -1.82
C LEU A 92 10.77 14.63 -3.30
N ASP A 93 9.81 15.13 -4.10
CA ASP A 93 9.94 15.28 -5.56
C ASP A 93 10.40 13.96 -6.21
N SER A 94 9.90 12.84 -5.67
CA SER A 94 10.27 11.49 -6.07
C SER A 94 9.04 10.73 -6.52
N ASP A 95 9.12 10.21 -7.75
CA ASP A 95 8.13 9.31 -8.30
C ASP A 95 8.31 7.87 -7.81
N ALA A 96 9.34 7.57 -7.03
CA ALA A 96 9.69 6.21 -6.63
C ALA A 96 9.67 6.02 -5.11
N MET A 97 9.15 4.87 -4.66
CA MET A 97 9.15 4.44 -3.26
C MET A 97 9.30 2.91 -3.18
N TYR A 98 9.98 2.41 -2.14
CA TYR A 98 9.99 0.98 -1.83
C TYR A 98 8.59 0.49 -1.46
N LEU A 99 8.17 -0.63 -2.06
CA LEU A 99 6.86 -1.23 -1.82
C LEU A 99 6.65 -1.56 -0.34
N SER A 100 7.70 -2.01 0.36
CA SER A 100 7.63 -2.30 1.80
C SER A 100 7.28 -1.07 2.62
N ASP A 101 7.89 0.08 2.30
CA ASP A 101 7.67 1.32 3.03
C ASP A 101 6.29 1.89 2.71
N LEU A 102 5.90 1.81 1.43
CA LEU A 102 4.59 2.21 0.96
C LEU A 102 3.47 1.47 1.71
N LEU A 103 3.54 0.14 1.75
CA LEU A 103 2.53 -0.68 2.41
C LEU A 103 2.53 -0.48 3.93
N MET A 104 3.70 -0.40 4.55
CA MET A 104 3.82 -0.17 5.99
C MET A 104 3.18 1.17 6.41
N VAL A 105 3.47 2.24 5.67
CA VAL A 105 2.90 3.56 5.97
C VAL A 105 1.41 3.59 5.65
N ALA A 106 0.98 2.96 4.56
CA ALA A 106 -0.44 2.87 4.22
C ALA A 106 -1.25 2.14 5.31
N GLU A 107 -0.75 1.01 5.83
CA GLU A 107 -1.36 0.30 6.95
C GLU A 107 -1.50 1.21 8.19
N GLN A 108 -0.43 1.92 8.55
CA GLN A 108 -0.47 2.87 9.69
C GLN A 108 -1.49 4.00 9.49
N ILE A 109 -1.65 4.48 8.26
CA ILE A 109 -2.62 5.54 7.95
C ILE A 109 -4.05 5.04 8.04
N THR A 110 -4.34 3.80 7.62
CA THR A 110 -5.69 3.22 7.75
C THR A 110 -6.14 3.09 9.21
N GLU A 111 -5.20 2.98 10.15
CA GLU A 111 -5.50 2.97 11.58
C GLU A 111 -5.67 4.38 12.19
N HIS A 112 -5.35 5.44 11.43
CA HIS A 112 -5.34 6.80 11.95
C HIS A 112 -6.76 7.40 12.02
N PRO A 113 -7.24 7.88 13.19
CA PRO A 113 -8.62 8.33 13.36
C PRO A 113 -9.06 9.43 12.39
N LYS A 114 -8.17 10.39 12.10
CA LYS A 114 -8.47 11.47 11.14
C LYS A 114 -8.58 10.98 9.69
N PHE A 115 -7.81 9.95 9.33
CA PHE A 115 -7.91 9.36 7.99
C PHE A 115 -9.26 8.68 7.85
N ILE A 116 -9.66 7.87 8.84
CA ILE A 116 -10.97 7.22 8.90
C ILE A 116 -12.08 8.26 8.83
N GLU A 117 -11.98 9.34 9.61
CA GLU A 117 -12.95 10.44 9.59
C GLU A 117 -13.09 11.05 8.19
N GLN A 118 -11.99 11.41 7.53
CA GLN A 118 -12.02 11.97 6.17
C GLN A 118 -12.47 10.94 5.12
N PHE A 119 -12.14 9.66 5.30
CA PHE A 119 -12.52 8.60 4.40
C PHE A 119 -14.02 8.29 4.45
N TYR A 120 -14.62 8.32 5.64
CA TYR A 120 -16.04 8.07 5.85
C TYR A 120 -16.89 9.34 5.90
N GLN A 121 -16.29 10.53 5.88
CA GLN A 121 -17.01 11.75 5.57
C GLN A 121 -17.70 11.55 4.22
N GLU A 122 -19.03 11.46 4.26
CA GLU A 122 -19.83 11.60 3.07
C GLU A 122 -19.48 12.97 2.51
N ASN A 123 -18.79 12.99 1.37
CA ASN A 123 -18.74 14.18 0.56
C ASN A 123 -20.20 14.52 0.26
N GLY A 124 -20.75 15.45 1.04
CA GLY A 124 -21.96 16.15 0.72
C GLY A 124 -21.76 16.75 -0.66
N LEU A 125 -22.20 16.01 -1.67
CA LEU A 125 -22.58 16.52 -2.97
C LEU A 125 -23.80 17.41 -2.74
N LEU A 126 -23.59 18.60 -2.17
CA LEU A 126 -24.47 19.72 -2.41
C LEU A 126 -23.95 20.46 -3.64
N ALA A 127 -24.81 20.47 -4.66
CA ALA A 127 -24.95 21.52 -5.64
C ALA A 127 -23.69 21.86 -6.45
N GLN A 128 -23.62 21.32 -7.67
CA GLN A 128 -23.46 22.12 -8.90
C GLN A 128 -23.48 21.20 -10.13
N ALA A 129 -24.66 21.11 -10.77
CA ALA A 129 -24.91 21.35 -12.19
C ALA A 129 -26.38 21.04 -12.49
#